data_AF-A0A961URY9-F1
#
_entry.id   AF-A0A961URY9-F1
#
_cell.length_a   1.000
_cell.length_b   1.000
_cell.length_c   1.000
_cell.angle_alpha   90.00
_cell.angle_beta   90.00
_cell.angle_gamma   90.00
#
_symmetry.space_group_name_H-M   'P 1'
#
loop_
_entity.id
_entity.type
_entity.pdbx_description
1 polymer ?
#
loop_
_entity_poly.entity_id
_entity_poly.type
_entity_poly.pdbx_seq_one_letter_code
_entity_poly.pdbx_strand_id
1 'polypeptide(L)'
;IIEYLAEKFPGIEIWPRDVFSRAQARSIAHEMHGGFLALRKELPMNLGKRFKTPALSDDAKTNVARIEQLWRETRAEFAGGNDFLLGNFCAADAMFAPVVTRLDTYQVPVAADTRAYMDAVLTFPAFAAWKSAALAEPWTIEEYEDGHEAVETYR
;
A
#
# COMPACT_ATOMS: atom_id res chain seq x y z
N ILE A 1 5.28 -15.27 -6.14
CA ILE A 1 4.69 -14.64 -7.37
C ILE A 1 5.61 -13.57 -7.92
N ILE A 2 5.90 -12.48 -7.16
CA ILE A 2 6.74 -11.38 -7.65
C ILE A 2 8.13 -11.84 -8.09
N GLU A 3 8.84 -12.66 -7.30
CA GLU A 3 10.17 -13.17 -7.69
C GLU A 3 10.11 -14.01 -8.97
N TYR A 4 9.08 -14.85 -9.12
CA TYR A 4 8.88 -15.62 -10.34
C TYR A 4 8.72 -14.71 -11.57
N LEU A 5 7.99 -13.60 -11.45
CA LEU A 5 7.88 -12.62 -12.54
C LEU A 5 9.23 -11.95 -12.83
N ALA A 6 10.00 -11.60 -11.79
CA ALA A 6 11.33 -11.01 -11.94
C ALA A 6 12.32 -11.96 -12.63
N GLU A 7 12.25 -13.27 -12.32
CA GLU A 7 13.02 -14.30 -13.00
C GLU A 7 12.55 -14.55 -14.44
N LYS A 8 11.23 -14.55 -14.67
CA LYS A 8 10.64 -14.84 -15.98
C LYS A 8 10.85 -13.70 -16.98
N PHE A 9 10.90 -12.45 -16.51
CA PHE A 9 11.00 -11.26 -17.33
C PHE A 9 12.16 -10.34 -16.88
N PRO A 10 13.43 -10.79 -17.00
CA PRO A 10 14.58 -10.04 -16.45
C PRO A 10 14.83 -8.68 -17.13
N GLY A 11 14.26 -8.46 -18.32
CA GLY A 11 14.29 -7.17 -19.02
C GLY A 11 13.37 -6.11 -18.39
N ILE A 12 12.40 -6.51 -17.56
CA ILE A 12 11.47 -5.62 -16.88
C ILE A 12 11.97 -5.35 -15.46
N GLU A 13 11.98 -4.08 -15.06
CA GLU A 13 12.44 -3.62 -13.76
C GLU A 13 11.36 -3.82 -12.68
N ILE A 14 11.04 -5.08 -12.37
CA ILE A 14 10.13 -5.43 -11.28
C ILE A 14 10.73 -5.03 -9.93
N TRP A 15 12.03 -5.24 -9.78
CA TRP A 15 12.82 -4.71 -8.68
C TRP A 15 13.83 -3.69 -9.22
N PRO A 16 14.32 -2.75 -8.39
CA PRO A 16 15.41 -1.87 -8.76
C PRO A 16 16.63 -2.61 -9.35
N ARG A 17 17.33 -2.00 -10.30
CA ARG A 17 18.56 -2.58 -10.91
C ARG A 17 19.76 -2.52 -10.00
N ASP A 18 19.89 -1.44 -9.25
CA ASP A 18 20.93 -1.31 -8.24
C ASP A 18 20.78 -2.42 -7.18
N VAL A 19 21.91 -3.01 -6.78
CA VAL A 19 21.92 -4.18 -5.90
C VAL A 19 21.44 -3.81 -4.49
N PHE A 20 21.84 -2.66 -3.98
CA PHE A 20 21.47 -2.20 -2.63
C PHE A 20 19.99 -1.83 -2.58
N SER A 21 19.53 -1.05 -3.55
CA SER A 21 18.12 -0.68 -3.70
C SER A 21 17.24 -1.92 -3.84
N ARG A 22 17.67 -2.93 -4.61
CA ARG A 22 16.93 -4.20 -4.74
C ARG A 22 16.86 -4.99 -3.44
N ALA A 23 17.95 -5.04 -2.68
CA ALA A 23 17.97 -5.70 -1.39
C ALA A 23 17.00 -5.02 -0.41
N GLN A 24 17.01 -3.68 -0.39
CA GLN A 24 16.08 -2.90 0.42
C GLN A 24 14.62 -3.13 -0.01
N ALA A 25 14.33 -3.06 -1.30
CA ALA A 25 12.98 -3.28 -1.84
C ALA A 25 12.40 -4.64 -1.41
N ARG A 26 13.22 -5.70 -1.44
CA ARG A 26 12.83 -7.03 -0.99
C ARG A 26 12.64 -7.11 0.53
N SER A 27 13.51 -6.48 1.30
CA SER A 27 13.42 -6.43 2.76
C SER A 27 12.10 -5.80 3.21
N ILE A 28 11.76 -4.62 2.70
CA ILE A 28 10.54 -3.91 3.09
C ILE A 28 9.27 -4.60 2.56
N ALA A 29 9.34 -5.23 1.38
CA ALA A 29 8.25 -6.04 0.86
C ALA A 29 7.99 -7.27 1.75
N HIS A 30 9.03 -7.86 2.33
CA HIS A 30 8.91 -8.95 3.28
C HIS A 30 8.32 -8.49 4.62
N GLU A 31 8.76 -7.33 5.13
CA GLU A 31 8.16 -6.72 6.33
C GLU A 31 6.67 -6.46 6.14
N MET A 32 6.25 -5.92 5.00
CA MET A 32 4.82 -5.79 4.65
C MET A 32 4.12 -7.16 4.69
N HIS A 33 4.71 -8.18 4.04
CA HIS A 33 4.07 -9.48 3.87
C HIS A 33 3.77 -10.16 5.21
N GLY A 34 4.75 -10.17 6.12
CA GLY A 34 4.67 -10.82 7.42
C GLY A 34 4.20 -9.92 8.57
N GLY A 35 4.11 -8.61 8.37
CA GLY A 35 3.86 -7.62 9.41
C GLY A 35 2.45 -7.02 9.41
N PHE A 36 2.31 -6.01 10.27
CA PHE A 36 1.16 -5.10 10.38
C PHE A 36 -0.19 -5.80 10.63
N LEU A 37 -0.19 -6.88 11.41
CA LEU A 37 -1.38 -7.72 11.62
C LEU A 37 -2.54 -6.97 12.28
N ALA A 38 -2.26 -6.11 13.27
CA ALA A 38 -3.31 -5.33 13.95
C ALA A 38 -4.00 -4.38 12.96
N LEU A 39 -3.21 -3.62 12.19
CA LEU A 39 -3.74 -2.78 11.12
C LEU A 39 -4.55 -3.57 10.09
N ARG A 40 -4.02 -4.71 9.62
CA ARG A 40 -4.68 -5.54 8.58
C ARG A 40 -5.98 -6.17 9.06
N LYS A 41 -6.10 -6.45 10.35
CA LYS A 41 -7.30 -7.01 10.99
C LYS A 41 -8.36 -5.93 11.21
N GLU A 42 -7.95 -4.77 11.72
CA GLU A 42 -8.87 -3.68 12.04
C GLU A 42 -9.31 -2.89 10.80
N LEU A 43 -8.46 -2.82 9.78
CA LEU A 43 -8.72 -2.13 8.51
C LEU A 43 -8.57 -3.13 7.35
N PRO A 44 -9.59 -3.97 7.07
CA PRO A 44 -9.56 -4.84 5.89
C PRO A 44 -9.49 -4.00 4.61
N MET A 45 -8.98 -4.56 3.51
CA MET A 45 -8.92 -3.80 2.27
C MET A 45 -10.30 -3.76 1.61
N ASN A 46 -10.83 -2.56 1.36
CA ASN A 46 -12.08 -2.35 0.63
C ASN A 46 -11.86 -1.24 -0.42
N LEU A 47 -12.18 -1.51 -1.68
CA LEU A 47 -12.08 -0.51 -2.76
C LEU A 47 -13.45 0.06 -3.17
N GLY A 48 -14.54 -0.59 -2.75
CA GLY A 48 -15.91 -0.27 -3.12
C GLY A 48 -16.56 0.79 -2.25
N LYS A 49 -16.00 1.08 -1.07
CA LYS A 49 -16.51 2.08 -0.13
C LYS A 49 -15.40 2.94 0.46
N ARG A 50 -15.78 4.08 1.01
CA ARG A 50 -14.97 4.90 1.90
C ARG A 50 -15.66 4.93 3.26
N PHE A 51 -14.90 4.78 4.33
CA PHE A 51 -15.42 4.69 5.69
C PHE A 51 -14.93 5.87 6.53
N LYS A 52 -15.69 6.22 7.56
CA LYS A 52 -15.21 7.10 8.62
C LYS A 52 -14.06 6.43 9.37
N THR A 53 -13.09 7.21 9.85
CA THR A 53 -11.98 6.70 10.64
C THR A 53 -12.49 6.02 11.91
N PRO A 54 -12.28 4.69 12.10
CA PRO A 54 -12.67 4.02 13.32
C PRO A 54 -11.70 4.35 14.46
N ALA A 55 -12.10 4.04 15.69
CA ALA A 55 -11.18 4.09 16.83
C ALA A 55 -10.17 2.95 16.74
N LEU A 56 -8.92 3.26 16.40
CA LEU A 56 -7.85 2.28 16.27
C LEU A 56 -7.28 1.86 17.64
N SER A 57 -6.91 0.59 17.75
CA SER A 57 -6.11 0.11 18.89
C SER A 57 -4.71 0.75 18.90
N ASP A 58 -4.01 0.67 20.02
CA ASP A 58 -2.63 1.17 20.12
C ASP A 58 -1.66 0.33 19.28
N ASP A 59 -1.94 -0.96 19.08
CA ASP A 59 -1.16 -1.82 18.19
C ASP A 59 -1.34 -1.41 16.72
N ALA A 60 -2.56 -1.10 16.29
CA ALA A 60 -2.83 -0.59 14.95
C ALA A 60 -2.17 0.79 14.74
N LYS A 61 -2.24 1.70 15.71
CA LYS A 61 -1.52 3.00 15.66
C LYS A 61 -0.01 2.80 15.57
N THR A 62 0.55 1.85 16.33
CA THR A 62 1.98 1.50 16.28
C THR A 62 2.37 0.96 14.90
N ASN A 63 1.50 0.15 14.28
CA ASN A 63 1.70 -0.32 12.91
C ASN A 63 1.72 0.85 11.91
N VAL A 64 0.76 1.79 12.00
CA VAL A 64 0.74 3.00 11.14
C VAL A 64 2.04 3.79 11.31
N ALA A 65 2.45 4.07 12.55
CA ALA A 65 3.68 4.83 12.83
C ALA A 65 4.93 4.14 12.24
N ARG A 66 5.03 2.81 12.34
CA ARG A 66 6.13 2.03 11.73
C ARG A 66 6.10 2.13 10.20
N ILE A 67 4.93 2.05 9.58
CA ILE A 67 4.77 2.18 8.12
C ILE A 67 5.22 3.57 7.66
N GLU A 68 4.77 4.64 8.33
CA GLU A 68 5.16 6.00 7.99
C GLU A 68 6.67 6.21 8.12
N GLN A 69 7.26 5.73 9.22
CA GLN A 69 8.71 5.78 9.41
C GLN A 69 9.45 5.01 8.31
N LEU A 70 9.02 3.79 8.01
CA LEU A 70 9.63 2.94 6.99
C LEU A 70 9.61 3.61 5.61
N TRP A 71 8.46 4.17 5.21
CA TRP A 71 8.33 4.87 3.94
C TRP A 71 9.18 6.14 3.90
N ARG A 72 9.20 6.92 4.98
CA ARG A 72 10.02 8.13 5.08
C ARG A 72 11.52 7.82 4.96
N GLU A 73 12.01 6.84 5.73
CA GLU A 73 13.42 6.42 5.71
C GLU A 73 13.80 5.87 4.34
N THR A 74 12.98 4.98 3.78
CA THR A 74 13.23 4.39 2.46
C THR A 74 13.26 5.48 1.38
N ARG A 75 12.31 6.41 1.38
CA ARG A 75 12.28 7.48 0.37
C ARG A 75 13.41 8.47 0.54
N ALA A 76 13.79 8.81 1.77
CA ALA A 76 14.90 9.71 2.04
C ALA A 76 16.23 9.17 1.46
N GLU A 77 16.42 7.85 1.49
CA GLU A 77 17.64 7.22 1.00
C GLU A 77 17.58 6.83 -0.49
N PHE A 78 16.44 6.31 -0.97
CA PHE A 78 16.37 5.63 -2.27
C PHE A 78 15.47 6.31 -3.31
N ALA A 79 14.61 7.28 -2.95
CA ALA A 79 13.65 7.83 -3.92
C ALA A 79 14.34 8.67 -5.02
N GLY A 80 15.49 9.29 -4.72
CA GLY A 80 16.22 10.11 -5.70
C GLY A 80 15.39 11.25 -6.28
N GLY A 81 14.44 11.80 -5.51
CA GLY A 81 13.51 12.84 -5.95
C GLY A 81 12.25 12.35 -6.66
N ASN A 82 12.08 11.03 -6.83
CA ASN A 82 10.86 10.44 -7.40
C ASN A 82 9.75 10.27 -6.35
N ASP A 83 8.56 9.96 -6.84
CA ASP A 83 7.36 9.86 -5.99
C ASP A 83 7.24 8.52 -5.25
N PHE A 84 7.89 7.46 -5.75
CA PHE A 84 7.79 6.10 -5.20
C PHE A 84 8.91 5.77 -4.18
N LEU A 85 8.83 4.58 -3.57
CA LEU A 85 9.71 4.20 -2.46
C LEU A 85 11.19 4.15 -2.85
N LEU A 86 11.52 3.54 -4.00
CA LEU A 86 12.89 3.29 -4.44
C LEU A 86 13.16 3.78 -5.88
N GLY A 87 12.71 5.01 -6.17
CA GLY A 87 12.88 5.64 -7.47
C GLY A 87 11.63 5.46 -8.34
N ASN A 88 11.74 4.69 -9.41
CA ASN A 88 10.58 4.31 -10.22
C ASN A 88 9.68 3.33 -9.46
N PHE A 89 8.40 3.25 -9.84
CA PHE A 89 7.48 2.26 -9.29
C PHE A 89 8.06 0.85 -9.43
N CYS A 90 8.10 0.11 -8.33
CA CYS A 90 8.61 -1.25 -8.29
C CYS A 90 7.67 -2.17 -7.48
N ALA A 91 8.04 -3.44 -7.37
CA ALA A 91 7.27 -4.43 -6.64
C ALA A 91 7.06 -4.10 -5.15
N ALA A 92 7.95 -3.32 -4.52
CA ALA A 92 7.73 -2.87 -3.15
C ALA A 92 6.50 -1.95 -3.06
N ASP A 93 6.34 -1.01 -4.00
CA ASP A 93 5.17 -0.14 -4.06
C ASP A 93 3.89 -0.94 -4.31
N ALA A 94 3.95 -1.93 -5.21
CA ALA A 94 2.84 -2.85 -5.47
C ALA A 94 2.43 -3.65 -4.21
N MET A 95 3.41 -4.08 -3.40
CA MET A 95 3.17 -4.79 -2.13
C MET A 95 2.55 -3.87 -1.06
N PHE A 96 2.87 -2.58 -1.07
CA PHE A 96 2.29 -1.59 -0.16
C PHE A 96 0.99 -0.97 -0.67
N ALA A 97 0.59 -1.15 -1.93
CA ALA A 97 -0.66 -0.60 -2.47
C ALA A 97 -1.91 -0.99 -1.63
N PRO A 98 -2.06 -2.24 -1.14
CA PRO A 98 -3.14 -2.58 -0.21
C PRO A 98 -3.09 -1.81 1.12
N VAL A 99 -1.90 -1.44 1.61
CA VAL A 99 -1.76 -0.64 2.84
C VAL A 99 -2.16 0.81 2.56
N VAL A 100 -1.71 1.38 1.44
CA VAL A 100 -2.14 2.70 0.95
C VAL A 100 -3.66 2.77 0.88
N THR A 101 -4.31 1.75 0.30
CA THR A 101 -5.78 1.73 0.20
C THR A 101 -6.46 1.65 1.55
N ARG A 102 -5.90 0.94 2.54
CA ARG A 102 -6.47 0.91 3.89
C ARG A 102 -6.43 2.29 4.53
N LEU A 103 -5.25 2.93 4.51
CA LEU A 103 -5.10 4.27 5.08
C LEU A 103 -6.02 5.28 4.40
N ASP A 104 -6.21 5.19 3.08
CA ASP A 104 -7.10 6.08 2.33
C ASP A 104 -8.60 5.80 2.57
N THR A 105 -9.00 4.52 2.48
CA THR A 105 -10.40 4.07 2.60
C THR A 105 -10.97 4.41 3.97
N TYR A 106 -10.19 4.22 5.03
CA TYR A 106 -10.58 4.54 6.41
C TYR A 106 -10.13 5.93 6.85
N GLN A 107 -9.61 6.75 5.93
CA GLN A 107 -9.26 8.15 6.18
C GLN A 107 -8.31 8.31 7.39
N VAL A 108 -7.37 7.37 7.54
CA VAL A 108 -6.42 7.40 8.65
C VAL A 108 -5.59 8.67 8.54
N PRO A 109 -5.52 9.52 9.59
CA PRO A 109 -4.65 10.68 9.58
C PRO A 109 -3.19 10.25 9.43
N VAL A 110 -2.50 10.84 8.46
CA VAL A 110 -1.10 10.56 8.14
C VAL A 110 -0.33 11.86 7.95
N ALA A 111 0.98 11.80 8.06
CA ALA A 111 1.87 12.91 7.76
C ALA A 111 1.83 13.30 6.27
N ALA A 112 2.21 14.54 5.95
CA ALA A 112 2.12 15.07 4.60
C ALA A 112 3.03 14.33 3.59
N ASP A 113 4.20 13.87 4.04
CA ASP A 113 5.13 13.07 3.23
C ASP A 113 4.59 11.66 2.94
N THR A 114 3.95 11.04 3.93
CA THR A 114 3.19 9.80 3.75
C THR A 114 2.06 9.99 2.73
N ARG A 115 1.27 11.05 2.89
CA ARG A 115 0.15 11.37 1.99
C ARG A 115 0.61 11.54 0.54
N ALA A 116 1.73 12.23 0.32
CA ALA A 116 2.29 12.42 -1.01
C ALA A 116 2.65 11.10 -1.70
N TYR A 117 3.27 10.16 -0.98
CA TYR A 117 3.55 8.82 -1.51
C TYR A 117 2.26 8.03 -1.78
N MET A 118 1.28 8.10 -0.87
CA MET A 118 -0.01 7.45 -1.08
C MET A 118 -0.70 7.98 -2.35
N ASP A 119 -0.67 9.30 -2.59
CA ASP A 119 -1.25 9.92 -3.79
C ASP A 119 -0.56 9.44 -5.07
N ALA A 120 0.76 9.29 -5.05
CA ALA A 120 1.51 8.74 -6.17
C ALA A 120 1.07 7.30 -6.51
N VAL A 121 0.86 6.46 -5.50
CA VAL A 121 0.36 5.08 -5.70
C VAL A 121 -1.09 5.09 -6.20
N LEU A 122 -1.97 5.88 -5.60
CA LEU A 122 -3.40 5.93 -5.95
C LEU A 122 -3.66 6.50 -7.34
N THR A 123 -2.79 7.38 -7.83
CA THR A 123 -2.88 7.99 -9.17
C THR A 123 -2.08 7.23 -10.23
N PHE A 124 -1.30 6.20 -9.85
CA PHE A 124 -0.53 5.41 -10.79
C PHE A 124 -1.45 4.68 -11.79
N PRO A 125 -1.20 4.76 -13.12
CA PRO A 125 -2.11 4.19 -14.11
C PRO A 125 -2.42 2.70 -13.92
N ALA A 126 -1.43 1.89 -13.51
CA ALA A 126 -1.67 0.47 -13.26
C ALA A 126 -2.55 0.23 -12.03
N PHE A 127 -2.42 1.05 -10.98
CA PHE A 127 -3.30 0.98 -9.81
C PHE A 127 -4.72 1.42 -10.19
N ALA A 128 -4.88 2.49 -10.96
CA ALA A 128 -6.19 2.95 -11.42
C ALA A 128 -6.90 1.87 -12.26
N ALA A 129 -6.18 1.23 -13.18
CA ALA A 129 -6.70 0.10 -13.96
C ALA A 129 -7.09 -1.09 -13.06
N TRP A 130 -6.26 -1.43 -12.07
CA TRP A 130 -6.55 -2.49 -11.11
C TRP A 130 -7.79 -2.17 -10.24
N LYS A 131 -7.92 -0.95 -9.73
CA LYS A 131 -9.09 -0.49 -8.98
C LYS A 131 -10.36 -0.55 -9.83
N SER A 132 -10.30 -0.12 -11.09
CA SER A 132 -11.44 -0.20 -12.01
C SER A 132 -11.88 -1.65 -12.25
N ALA A 133 -10.93 -2.56 -12.48
CA ALA A 133 -11.23 -3.99 -12.63
C ALA A 133 -11.83 -4.58 -11.35
N ALA A 134 -11.26 -4.25 -10.18
CA ALA A 134 -11.77 -4.71 -8.90
C ALA A 134 -13.22 -4.26 -8.66
N LEU A 135 -13.56 -2.99 -8.99
CA LEU A 135 -14.93 -2.47 -8.86
C LEU A 135 -15.94 -3.19 -9.76
N ALA A 136 -15.52 -3.70 -10.92
CA ALA A 136 -16.36 -4.46 -11.83
C ALA A 136 -16.63 -5.92 -11.39
N GLU A 137 -15.92 -6.43 -10.38
CA GLU A 137 -16.16 -7.79 -9.88
C GLU A 137 -17.55 -7.91 -9.20
N PRO A 138 -18.27 -9.02 -9.37
CA PRO A 138 -19.66 -9.13 -8.90
C PRO A 138 -19.81 -9.44 -7.41
N TRP A 139 -18.72 -9.78 -6.72
CA TRP A 139 -18.77 -10.32 -5.36
C TRP A 139 -18.20 -9.33 -4.34
N THR A 140 -18.70 -9.43 -3.11
CA THR A 140 -18.28 -8.65 -1.93
C THR A 140 -17.98 -9.61 -0.78
N ILE A 141 -17.22 -9.13 0.21
CA ILE A 141 -16.97 -9.85 1.46
C ILE A 141 -17.64 -9.01 2.56
N GLU A 142 -18.77 -9.48 3.09
CA GLU A 142 -19.56 -8.73 4.07
C GLU A 142 -18.75 -8.44 5.34
N GLU A 143 -17.92 -9.40 5.76
CA GLU A 143 -17.07 -9.29 6.93
C GLU A 143 -16.02 -8.17 6.83
N TYR A 144 -15.77 -7.64 5.63
CA TYR A 144 -14.85 -6.51 5.42
C TYR A 144 -15.53 -5.15 5.60
N GLU A 145 -16.84 -5.14 5.83
CA GLU A 145 -17.63 -3.94 6.05
C GLU A 145 -18.19 -3.87 7.49
N ASP A 146 -18.22 -5.00 8.19
CA ASP A 146 -18.71 -5.11 9.56
C ASP A 146 -18.02 -4.15 10.52
N GLY A 147 -18.82 -3.41 11.28
CA GLY A 147 -18.34 -2.45 12.28
C GLY A 147 -17.79 -1.14 11.73
N HIS A 148 -17.88 -0.90 10.41
CA HIS A 148 -17.43 0.34 9.78
C HIS A 148 -18.59 1.20 9.26
N GLU A 149 -18.50 2.51 9.49
CA GLU A 149 -19.50 3.49 9.04
C GLU A 149 -19.12 4.02 7.65
N ALA A 150 -19.86 3.63 6.60
CA ALA A 150 -19.60 4.08 5.23
C ALA A 150 -19.99 5.56 5.07
N VAL A 151 -19.10 6.35 4.47
CA VAL A 151 -19.34 7.75 4.09
C VAL A 151 -19.56 7.91 2.58
N GLU A 152 -18.95 7.03 1.77
CA GLU A 152 -19.13 6.99 0.32
C GLU A 152 -19.16 5.55 -0.16
N THR A 153 -19.86 5.29 -1.26
CA THR A 153 -19.98 3.98 -1.91
C THR A 153 -19.78 4.17 -3.41
N TYR A 154 -18.81 3.45 -3.97
CA TYR A 154 -18.38 3.54 -5.37
C TYR A 154 -18.90 2.39 -6.24
N ARG A 155 -19.48 1.36 -5.60
CA ARG A 155 -20.12 0.22 -6.27
C ARG A 155 -21.63 0.26 -6.06
#